data_AF-A0A352VHP2-F1
#
_entry.id   AF-A0A352VHP2-F1
#
_cell.length_a   1.000
_cell.length_b   1.000
_cell.length_c   1.000
_cell.angle_alpha   90.00
_cell.angle_beta   90.00
_cell.angle_gamma   90.00
#
_symmetry.space_group_name_H-M   'P 1'
#
loop_
_entity.id
_entity.type
_entity.pdbx_description
1 polymer ?
#
loop_
_entity_poly.entity_id
_entity_poly.type
_entity_poly.pdbx_seq_one_letter_code
_entity_poly.pdbx_strand_id
1 'polypeptide(L)'
;GCQLCISGCPFDVPRFSAETHKVYKCNMCVDRVEVGLEPACVKTCPTNAITWGTKDDMVALAEQKVDRLKDRGFEHATLYDPSGVGGTHMMYVVPHGDRLVDYDLPEDPTAAPGALAALAGLKQLGMGVMGLGLLGTALHYLKYGPEVADEEASDPASPEPGSGPDAENT
;
A
#
# COMPACT_ATOMS: atom_id res chain seq x y z
N GLY A 1 -1.24 11.20 -4.83
CA GLY A 1 -1.32 9.82 -4.34
C GLY A 1 0.07 9.21 -4.34
N CYS A 2 0.54 8.67 -3.22
CA CYS A 2 1.92 8.20 -3.02
C CYS A 2 2.38 7.01 -3.90
N GLN A 3 1.49 6.44 -4.72
CA GLN A 3 1.76 5.37 -5.69
C GLN A 3 2.28 4.03 -5.11
N LEU A 4 2.38 3.91 -3.78
CA LEU A 4 2.80 2.65 -3.13
C LEU A 4 1.91 1.45 -3.46
N CYS A 5 0.62 1.69 -3.75
CA CYS A 5 -0.30 0.65 -4.19
C CYS A 5 -0.01 0.10 -5.59
N ILE A 6 0.66 0.86 -6.46
CA ILE A 6 1.09 0.40 -7.78
C ILE A 6 2.23 -0.59 -7.59
N SER A 7 3.28 -0.21 -6.85
CA SER A 7 4.41 -1.09 -6.55
C SER A 7 4.03 -2.32 -5.70
N GLY A 8 2.97 -2.22 -4.90
CA GLY A 8 2.53 -3.32 -4.03
C GLY A 8 1.64 -4.35 -4.74
N CYS A 9 1.10 -4.05 -5.92
CA CYS A 9 0.17 -4.94 -6.61
C CYS A 9 0.94 -5.97 -7.43
N PRO A 10 0.84 -7.29 -7.13
CA PRO A 10 1.55 -8.31 -7.89
C PRO A 10 0.99 -8.53 -9.31
N PHE A 11 -0.15 -7.90 -9.63
CA PHE A 11 -0.82 -7.99 -10.92
C PHE A 11 -0.66 -6.72 -11.76
N ASP A 12 0.08 -5.71 -11.28
CA ASP A 12 0.24 -4.41 -11.96
C ASP A 12 -1.10 -3.76 -12.41
N VAL A 13 -2.16 -3.86 -11.59
CA VAL A 13 -3.49 -3.35 -11.97
C VAL A 13 -3.67 -1.83 -11.79
N PRO A 14 -3.26 -1.20 -10.67
CA PRO A 14 -3.63 0.17 -10.38
C PRO A 14 -2.92 1.17 -11.31
N ARG A 15 -3.66 2.16 -11.86
CA ARG A 15 -3.12 3.20 -12.75
C ARG A 15 -3.27 4.59 -12.16
N PHE A 16 -2.22 5.41 -12.22
CA PHE A 16 -2.21 6.77 -11.68
C PHE A 16 -2.72 7.80 -12.71
N SER A 17 -3.59 8.71 -12.28
CA SER A 17 -3.96 9.90 -13.06
C SER A 17 -3.11 11.09 -12.64
N ALA A 18 -2.41 11.70 -13.60
CA ALA A 18 -1.64 12.92 -13.38
C ALA A 18 -2.54 14.14 -13.10
N GLU A 19 -3.77 14.14 -13.60
CA GLU A 19 -4.73 15.23 -13.42
C GLU A 19 -5.32 15.26 -12.02
N THR A 20 -5.83 14.13 -11.53
CA THR A 20 -6.51 14.07 -10.23
C THR A 20 -5.57 13.68 -9.09
N HIS A 21 -4.32 13.31 -9.42
CA HIS A 21 -3.33 12.75 -8.51
C HIS A 21 -3.85 11.54 -7.69
N LYS A 22 -4.81 10.79 -8.26
CA LYS A 22 -5.43 9.60 -7.68
C LYS A 22 -5.15 8.37 -8.55
N VAL A 23 -5.29 7.20 -7.94
CA VAL A 23 -5.16 5.91 -8.60
C VAL A 23 -6.56 5.36 -8.88
N TYR A 24 -6.74 4.78 -10.06
CA TYR A 24 -7.97 4.12 -10.48
C TYR A 24 -7.68 2.68 -10.87
N LYS A 25 -8.69 1.83 -10.66
CA LYS A 25 -8.72 0.42 -11.06
C LYS A 25 -10.17 -0.04 -11.12
N CYS A 26 -10.39 -1.27 -11.57
CA CYS A 26 -11.69 -1.93 -11.41
C CYS A 26 -12.17 -1.85 -9.94
N ASN A 27 -13.40 -1.35 -9.77
CA ASN A 27 -14.11 -1.27 -8.49
C ASN A 27 -15.15 -2.40 -8.33
N MET A 28 -15.11 -3.41 -9.20
CA MET A 28 -16.10 -4.49 -9.28
C MET A 28 -17.55 -3.98 -9.44
N CYS A 29 -17.74 -2.81 -10.05
CA CYS A 29 -19.04 -2.16 -10.14
C CYS A 29 -19.76 -2.10 -8.78
N VAL A 30 -19.06 -1.74 -7.71
CA VAL A 30 -19.59 -1.69 -6.34
C VAL A 30 -20.94 -0.95 -6.25
N ASP A 31 -21.08 0.15 -7.00
CA ASP A 31 -22.29 0.95 -7.13
C ASP A 31 -23.51 0.17 -7.67
N ARG A 32 -23.27 -0.84 -8.51
CA ARG A 32 -24.30 -1.72 -9.06
C ARG A 32 -24.56 -2.91 -8.13
N VAL A 33 -23.48 -3.51 -7.63
CA VAL A 33 -23.55 -4.71 -6.77
C VAL A 33 -24.30 -4.40 -5.48
N GLU A 34 -24.08 -3.23 -4.88
CA GLU A 34 -24.76 -2.80 -3.64
C GLU A 34 -26.29 -2.69 -3.78
N VAL A 35 -26.81 -2.49 -5.00
CA VAL A 35 -28.24 -2.45 -5.30
C VAL A 35 -28.77 -3.74 -5.94
N GLY A 36 -27.99 -4.83 -5.87
CA GLY A 36 -28.38 -6.15 -6.37
C GLY A 36 -28.28 -6.33 -7.88
N LEU A 37 -27.55 -5.45 -8.58
CA LEU A 37 -27.27 -5.58 -10.00
C LEU A 37 -25.90 -6.23 -10.24
N GLU A 38 -25.80 -7.06 -11.28
CA GLU A 38 -24.50 -7.61 -11.71
C GLU A 38 -23.59 -6.53 -12.34
N PRO A 39 -22.26 -6.73 -12.35
CA PRO A 39 -21.31 -5.83 -12.99
C PRO A 39 -21.61 -5.58 -14.47
N ALA A 40 -21.29 -4.39 -14.95
CA ALA A 40 -21.62 -3.99 -16.32
C ALA A 40 -20.93 -4.86 -17.38
N CYS A 41 -19.65 -5.23 -17.15
CA CYS A 41 -18.89 -6.11 -18.03
C CYS A 41 -19.47 -7.54 -18.10
N VAL A 42 -20.08 -8.02 -17.01
CA VAL A 42 -20.79 -9.31 -16.96
C VAL A 42 -22.05 -9.21 -17.81
N LYS A 43 -22.91 -8.23 -17.52
CA LYS A 43 -24.19 -8.02 -18.21
C LYS A 43 -24.06 -7.90 -19.73
N THR A 44 -22.98 -7.26 -20.19
CA THR A 44 -22.79 -7.00 -21.63
C THR A 44 -22.15 -8.17 -22.38
N CYS A 45 -21.66 -9.21 -21.71
CA CYS A 45 -20.90 -10.27 -22.35
C CYS A 45 -21.82 -11.16 -23.22
N PRO A 46 -21.71 -11.12 -24.57
CA PRO A 46 -22.68 -11.81 -25.44
C PRO A 46 -22.56 -13.34 -25.38
N THR A 47 -21.38 -13.84 -25.04
CA THR A 47 -21.08 -15.28 -24.98
C THR A 47 -21.14 -15.84 -23.57
N ASN A 48 -21.43 -15.03 -22.56
CA ASN A 48 -21.35 -15.40 -21.14
C ASN A 48 -19.96 -15.95 -20.73
N ALA A 49 -18.90 -15.40 -21.31
CA ALA A 49 -17.53 -15.72 -20.92
C ALA A 49 -17.22 -15.24 -19.48
N ILE A 50 -17.79 -14.10 -19.09
CA ILE A 50 -17.70 -13.53 -17.74
C ILE A 50 -19.01 -13.85 -17.02
N THR A 51 -18.93 -14.36 -15.79
CA THR A 51 -20.09 -14.74 -14.96
C THR A 51 -19.95 -14.12 -13.57
N TRP A 52 -21.07 -13.88 -12.88
CA TRP A 52 -21.13 -13.25 -11.57
C TRP A 52 -21.96 -14.10 -10.59
N GLY A 53 -21.53 -14.14 -9.33
CA GLY A 53 -22.20 -14.88 -8.27
C GLY A 53 -21.38 -14.87 -6.98
N THR A 54 -21.74 -15.75 -6.04
CA THR A 54 -20.91 -15.97 -4.86
C THR A 54 -19.59 -16.64 -5.26
N LYS A 55 -18.53 -16.47 -4.46
CA LYS A 55 -17.23 -17.07 -4.78
C LYS A 55 -17.36 -18.60 -4.92
N ASP A 56 -18.07 -19.24 -4.00
CA ASP A 56 -18.23 -20.70 -3.98
C ASP A 56 -18.96 -21.20 -5.25
N ASP A 57 -20.04 -20.53 -5.65
CA ASP A 57 -20.77 -20.87 -6.89
C ASP A 57 -19.88 -20.69 -8.14
N MET A 58 -19.05 -19.65 -8.15
CA MET A 58 -18.15 -19.37 -9.27
C MET A 58 -16.97 -20.33 -9.34
N VAL A 59 -16.44 -20.79 -8.20
CA VAL A 59 -15.44 -21.86 -8.15
C VAL A 59 -16.02 -23.16 -8.69
N ALA A 60 -17.21 -23.57 -8.23
CA ALA A 60 -17.86 -24.78 -8.71
C ALA A 60 -18.15 -24.72 -10.23
N LEU A 61 -18.63 -23.57 -10.72
CA LEU A 61 -18.82 -23.36 -12.16
C LEU A 61 -17.50 -23.40 -12.95
N ALA A 62 -16.44 -22.83 -12.40
CA ALA A 62 -15.13 -22.82 -13.03
C ALA A 62 -14.53 -24.23 -13.13
N GLU A 63 -14.64 -25.03 -12.08
CA GLU A 63 -14.21 -26.44 -12.06
C GLU A 63 -14.96 -27.25 -13.14
N GLN A 64 -16.27 -27.09 -13.25
CA GLN A 64 -17.05 -27.71 -14.34
C GLN A 64 -16.55 -27.29 -15.73
N LYS A 65 -16.20 -26.01 -15.92
CA LYS A 65 -15.64 -25.51 -17.19
C LYS A 65 -14.25 -26.09 -17.48
N VAL A 66 -13.41 -26.25 -16.45
CA VAL A 66 -12.09 -26.88 -16.56
C VAL A 66 -12.24 -28.34 -16.99
N ASP A 67 -13.12 -29.11 -16.38
CA ASP A 67 -13.36 -30.51 -16.74
C ASP A 67 -13.79 -30.64 -18.20
N ARG A 68 -14.73 -29.80 -18.64
CA ARG A 68 -15.17 -29.75 -20.05
C ARG A 68 -14.04 -29.39 -21.00
N LEU A 69 -13.08 -28.56 -20.60
CA LEU A 69 -11.93 -28.23 -21.44
C LEU A 69 -10.96 -29.41 -21.53
N LYS A 70 -10.74 -30.13 -20.42
CA LYS A 70 -9.93 -31.34 -20.40
C LYS A 70 -10.51 -32.43 -21.32
N ASP A 71 -11.83 -32.63 -21.29
CA ASP A 71 -12.54 -33.55 -22.20
C ASP A 71 -12.34 -33.21 -23.69
N ARG A 72 -12.05 -31.94 -23.98
CA ARG A 72 -11.81 -31.43 -25.35
C ARG A 72 -10.32 -31.42 -25.74
N GLY A 73 -9.45 -31.98 -24.91
CA GLY A 73 -8.01 -32.11 -25.18
C GLY A 73 -7.14 -31.00 -24.60
N PHE A 74 -7.67 -30.11 -23.75
CA PHE A 74 -6.86 -29.13 -23.01
C PHE A 74 -6.39 -29.74 -21.69
N GLU A 75 -5.36 -30.59 -21.73
CA GLU A 75 -4.88 -31.36 -20.57
C GLU A 75 -4.48 -30.48 -19.37
N HIS A 76 -3.95 -29.29 -19.65
CA HIS A 76 -3.49 -28.32 -18.65
C HIS A 76 -4.53 -27.24 -18.32
N ALA A 77 -5.81 -27.43 -18.66
CA ALA A 77 -6.84 -26.47 -18.29
C ALA A 77 -6.92 -26.34 -16.75
N THR A 78 -6.97 -25.10 -16.26
CA THR A 78 -6.96 -24.80 -14.83
C THR A 78 -7.86 -23.64 -14.46
N LEU A 79 -8.26 -23.59 -13.18
CA LEU A 79 -8.82 -22.41 -12.54
C LEU A 79 -7.65 -21.59 -11.97
N TYR A 80 -7.52 -20.35 -12.46
CA TYR A 80 -6.59 -19.38 -11.90
C TYR A 80 -7.23 -18.66 -10.71
N ASP A 81 -6.91 -19.13 -9.50
CA ASP A 81 -7.24 -18.52 -8.21
C ASP A 81 -6.02 -18.57 -7.26
N PRO A 82 -5.02 -17.68 -7.44
CA PRO A 82 -3.71 -17.83 -6.81
C PRO A 82 -3.76 -17.71 -5.28
N SER A 83 -3.26 -18.73 -4.59
CA SER A 83 -3.24 -18.80 -3.12
C SER A 83 -2.21 -17.86 -2.48
N GLY A 84 -1.17 -17.44 -3.22
CA GLY A 84 -0.16 -16.49 -2.75
C GLY A 84 -0.71 -15.10 -2.34
N VAL A 85 -1.93 -14.76 -2.77
CA VAL A 85 -2.69 -13.58 -2.33
C VAL A 85 -3.94 -13.92 -1.49
N GLY A 86 -4.07 -15.17 -1.05
CA GLY A 86 -5.25 -15.67 -0.34
C GLY A 86 -6.45 -15.98 -1.25
N GLY A 87 -6.21 -16.15 -2.55
CA GLY A 87 -7.25 -16.22 -3.56
C GLY A 87 -7.76 -14.84 -3.99
N THR A 88 -8.55 -14.84 -5.05
CA THR A 88 -9.04 -13.67 -5.77
C THR A 88 -10.56 -13.71 -5.88
N HIS A 89 -11.18 -12.54 -6.06
CA HIS A 89 -12.61 -12.39 -6.37
C HIS A 89 -12.89 -12.19 -7.86
N MET A 90 -11.85 -12.31 -8.68
CA MET A 90 -11.91 -12.30 -10.13
C MET A 90 -10.95 -13.39 -10.59
N MET A 91 -11.53 -14.49 -11.06
CA MET A 91 -10.82 -15.73 -11.39
C MET A 91 -10.95 -16.00 -12.89
N TYR A 92 -10.01 -16.75 -13.44
CA TYR A 92 -10.02 -17.16 -14.85
C TYR A 92 -10.08 -18.66 -14.98
N VAL A 93 -10.79 -19.15 -16.00
CA VAL A 93 -10.62 -20.52 -16.50
C VAL A 93 -9.67 -20.45 -17.69
N VAL A 94 -8.48 -21.02 -17.53
CA VAL A 94 -7.38 -20.90 -18.50
C VAL A 94 -7.17 -22.25 -19.18
N PRO A 95 -7.25 -22.34 -20.52
CA PRO A 95 -7.04 -23.61 -21.23
C PRO A 95 -5.61 -24.16 -21.14
N HIS A 96 -4.60 -23.29 -21.03
CA HIS A 96 -3.19 -23.64 -20.89
C HIS A 96 -2.63 -23.09 -19.57
N GLY A 97 -2.96 -23.77 -18.46
CA GLY A 97 -2.49 -23.41 -17.12
C GLY A 97 -0.99 -23.65 -16.91
N ASP A 98 -0.35 -24.39 -17.80
CA ASP A 98 1.11 -24.56 -17.90
C ASP A 98 1.81 -23.36 -18.55
N ARG A 99 1.06 -22.42 -19.13
CA ARG A 99 1.56 -21.26 -19.87
C ARG A 99 0.85 -19.97 -19.47
N LEU A 100 0.71 -19.72 -18.17
CA LEU A 100 0.03 -18.54 -17.63
C LEU A 100 0.62 -17.21 -18.14
N VAL A 101 1.93 -17.20 -18.42
CA VAL A 101 2.64 -16.03 -18.99
C VAL A 101 2.06 -15.56 -20.34
N ASP A 102 1.50 -16.47 -21.15
CA ASP A 102 0.88 -16.09 -22.43
C ASP A 102 -0.40 -15.26 -22.24
N TYR A 103 -0.97 -15.30 -21.05
CA TYR A 103 -2.19 -14.60 -20.67
C TYR A 103 -1.90 -13.37 -19.79
N ASP A 104 -0.63 -12.98 -19.63
CA ASP A 104 -0.17 -11.95 -18.68
C ASP A 104 -0.60 -12.26 -17.23
N LEU A 105 -0.68 -13.55 -16.87
CA LEU A 105 -1.04 -14.01 -15.53
C LEU A 105 0.22 -14.48 -14.78
N PRO A 106 0.57 -13.85 -13.63
CA PRO A 106 1.67 -14.33 -12.78
C PRO A 106 1.38 -15.73 -12.21
N GLU A 107 2.35 -16.64 -12.16
CA GLU A 107 2.10 -18.01 -11.68
C GLU A 107 1.84 -18.11 -10.17
N ASP A 108 2.66 -17.44 -9.35
CA ASP A 108 2.54 -17.41 -7.89
C ASP A 108 2.67 -15.96 -7.36
N PRO A 109 1.67 -15.10 -7.63
CA PRO A 109 1.69 -13.73 -7.15
C PRO A 109 1.56 -13.71 -5.63
N THR A 110 2.45 -12.98 -4.96
CA THR A 110 2.35 -12.69 -3.53
C THR A 110 2.24 -11.19 -3.32
N ALA A 111 1.39 -10.77 -2.38
CA ALA A 111 1.27 -9.36 -2.05
C ALA A 111 2.58 -8.86 -1.43
N ALA A 112 3.37 -8.09 -2.20
CA ALA A 112 4.71 -7.59 -1.91
C ALA A 112 5.24 -7.85 -0.48
N PRO A 113 5.71 -9.07 -0.16
CA PRO A 113 5.93 -9.47 1.23
C PRO A 113 7.13 -8.76 1.86
N GLY A 114 8.21 -8.55 1.10
CA GLY A 114 9.48 -8.06 1.65
C GLY A 114 9.48 -6.58 2.01
N ALA A 115 9.14 -5.70 1.07
CA ALA A 115 9.24 -4.25 1.27
C ALA A 115 8.19 -3.74 2.29
N LEU A 116 6.97 -4.25 2.25
CA LEU A 116 5.92 -3.88 3.20
C LEU A 116 6.16 -4.49 4.59
N ALA A 117 6.67 -5.73 4.69
CA ALA A 117 7.03 -6.30 5.99
C ALA A 117 8.23 -5.59 6.63
N ALA A 118 9.24 -5.18 5.85
CA ALA A 118 10.35 -4.39 6.36
C ALA A 118 9.89 -3.06 6.96
N LEU A 119 8.90 -2.39 6.33
CA LEU A 119 8.27 -1.20 6.88
C LEU A 119 7.52 -1.47 8.19
N ALA A 120 6.92 -2.65 8.37
CA ALA A 120 6.29 -3.02 9.62
C ALA A 120 7.31 -3.15 10.76
N GLY A 121 8.44 -3.80 10.51
CA GLY A 121 9.55 -3.89 11.49
C GLY A 121 10.13 -2.51 11.83
N LEU A 122 10.37 -1.69 10.81
CA LEU A 122 10.84 -0.31 10.98
C LEU A 122 9.87 0.53 11.80
N LYS A 123 8.56 0.39 11.57
CA LYS A 123 7.52 1.09 12.34
C LYS A 123 7.59 0.73 13.83
N GLN A 124 7.74 -0.55 14.17
CA GLN A 124 7.82 -0.98 15.57
C GLN A 124 9.07 -0.45 16.25
N LEU A 125 10.22 -0.52 15.57
CA LEU A 125 11.46 0.06 16.07
C LEU A 125 11.33 1.57 16.25
N GLY A 126 10.78 2.28 15.27
CA GLY A 126 10.57 3.73 15.33
C GLY A 126 9.65 4.14 16.48
N MET A 127 8.56 3.41 16.72
CA MET A 127 7.69 3.65 17.87
C MET A 127 8.41 3.38 19.20
N GLY A 128 9.22 2.32 19.28
CA GLY A 128 10.04 2.04 20.46
C GLY A 128 11.04 3.14 20.77
N VAL A 129 11.76 3.63 19.75
CA VAL A 129 12.72 4.74 19.88
C VAL A 129 12.01 6.03 20.30
N MET A 130 10.87 6.37 19.68
CA MET A 130 10.08 7.53 20.10
C MET A 130 9.60 7.41 21.54
N GLY A 131 9.09 6.24 21.96
CA GLY A 131 8.64 6.00 23.33
C GLY A 131 9.76 6.15 24.36
N LEU A 132 10.93 5.58 24.09
CA LEU A 132 12.11 5.74 24.92
C LEU A 132 12.60 7.19 24.98
N GLY A 133 12.55 7.92 23.86
CA GLY A 133 12.88 9.34 23.80
C GLY A 133 11.96 10.17 24.69
N LEU A 134 10.64 9.98 24.58
CA LEU A 134 9.66 10.68 25.43
C LEU A 134 9.84 10.36 26.91
N LEU A 135 10.04 9.08 27.26
CA LEU A 135 10.30 8.66 28.63
C LEU A 135 11.60 9.27 29.16
N GLY A 136 12.67 9.25 28.35
CA GLY A 136 13.95 9.84 28.69
C GLY A 136 13.84 11.35 28.96
N THR A 137 13.15 12.08 28.09
CA THR A 137 12.92 13.52 28.26
C THR A 137 12.09 13.81 29.52
N ALA A 138 11.04 13.03 29.79
CA ALA A 138 10.23 13.19 31.00
C ALA A 138 11.05 12.94 32.27
N LEU A 139 11.86 11.87 32.30
CA LEU A 139 12.74 11.55 33.43
C LEU A 139 13.84 12.62 33.60
N HIS A 140 14.41 13.13 32.51
CA HIS A 140 15.39 14.22 32.55
C HIS A 140 14.77 15.48 33.15
N TYR A 141 13.58 15.87 32.70
CA TYR A 141 12.86 17.03 33.23
C TYR A 141 12.52 16.87 34.72
N LEU A 142 12.03 15.69 35.14
CA LEU A 142 11.74 15.42 36.56
C LEU A 142 12.99 15.43 37.45
N LYS A 143 14.16 15.06 36.92
CA LYS A 143 15.42 14.98 37.68
C LYS A 143 16.15 16.33 37.76
N TYR A 144 16.22 17.08 36.66
CA TYR A 144 17.04 18.28 36.55
C TYR A 144 16.23 19.57 36.60
N GLY A 145 14.91 19.51 36.44
CA GLY A 145 14.04 20.68 36.44
C GLY A 145 14.20 21.57 35.19
N PRO A 146 13.44 22.67 35.10
CA PRO A 146 13.57 23.64 34.02
C PRO A 146 14.87 24.45 34.16
N GLU A 147 15.59 24.63 33.05
CA GLU A 147 16.70 25.58 32.96
C GLU A 147 16.11 27.00 32.83
N VAL A 148 16.35 27.84 33.82
CA VAL A 148 16.04 29.27 33.74
C VAL A 148 17.26 29.98 33.18
N ALA A 149 17.07 30.82 32.16
CA ALA A 149 18.14 31.65 31.64
C ALA A 149 18.52 32.70 32.69
N ASP A 150 19.81 32.88 32.94
CA ASP A 150 20.31 33.96 33.80
C ASP A 150 19.94 35.31 33.16
N GLU A 151 19.17 36.13 33.88
CA GLU A 151 18.68 37.44 33.39
C GLU A 151 19.82 38.40 33.00
N GLU A 152 21.05 38.15 33.47
CA GLU A 152 22.27 38.94 33.21
C GLU A 152 22.71 38.92 31.73
N ALA A 153 22.32 37.91 30.93
CA ALA A 153 22.68 37.85 29.50
C ALA A 153 21.71 38.62 28.58
N SER A 154 20.62 39.17 29.13
CA SER A 154 19.59 39.91 28.37
C SER A 154 19.44 41.36 28.81
N ASP A 155 20.33 41.88 29.66
CA ASP A 155 20.35 43.28 30.00
C ASP A 155 21.07 44.09 28.90
N PRO A 156 20.38 44.94 28.11
CA PRO A 156 21.04 45.87 27.19
C PRO A 156 21.91 46.91 27.90
N ALA A 157 21.97 46.91 29.24
CA ALA A 157 22.78 47.82 30.05
C ALA A 157 24.11 47.22 30.56
N SER A 158 24.66 46.19 29.92
CA SER A 158 26.06 45.81 30.13
C SER A 158 26.98 46.93 29.59
N PRO A 159 27.82 47.59 30.41
CA PRO A 159 28.68 48.66 29.92
C PRO A 159 29.76 48.10 29.00
N GLU A 160 29.85 48.65 27.78
CA GLU A 160 30.99 48.42 26.88
C GLU A 160 32.29 48.76 27.63
N PRO A 161 33.36 47.94 27.53
CA PRO A 161 34.66 48.33 28.07
C PRO A 161 35.13 49.57 27.29
N GLY A 162 35.03 50.72 27.97
CA GLY A 162 35.22 52.04 27.40
C GLY A 162 36.51 52.19 26.61
N SER A 163 36.38 52.82 25.44
CA SER A 163 37.43 53.53 24.74
C SER A 163 38.12 54.50 25.70
N GLY A 164 39.43 54.32 25.89
CA GLY A 164 40.29 55.27 26.59
C GLY A 164 40.41 56.58 25.79
N PRO A 165 40.52 57.73 26.46
CA PRO A 165 40.36 59.03 25.84
C PRO A 165 41.55 59.45 24.97
N ASP A 166 41.20 60.08 23.86
CA ASP A 166 42.06 60.98 23.08
C ASP A 166 42.71 62.01 24.00
N ALA A 167 44.05 62.07 23.97
CA ALA A 167 44.83 63.17 24.51
C ALA A 167 45.41 63.95 23.32
N GLU A 168 44.72 65.00 22.91
CA GLU A 168 45.23 66.04 22.02
C GLU A 168 46.24 66.96 22.74
N ASN A 169 47.32 67.25 22.02
CA ASN A 169 48.04 68.53 21.94
C ASN A 169 49.15 68.85 22.98
N THR A 170 50.41 68.56 22.59
CA THR A 170 51.49 69.56 22.33
C THR A 170 52.54 68.95 21.39
#